data_AF-A0A6H9K6W8-F1
#
_entry.id   AF-A0A6H9K6W8-F1
#
_cell.length_a   1.000
_cell.length_b   1.000
_cell.length_c   1.000
_cell.angle_alpha   90.00
_cell.angle_beta   90.00
_cell.angle_gamma   90.00
#
_symmetry.space_group_name_H-M   'P 1'
#
loop_
_entity.id
_entity.type
_entity.pdbx_description
1 polymer ?
#
loop_
_entity_poly.entity_id
_entity_poly.type
_entity_poly.pdbx_seq_one_letter_code
_entity_poly.pdbx_strand_id
1 'polypeptide(L)'
;MSKYLYYLILSSEDELNSLGTGSTYKAISVSIVENTSISQPPLSEQEAIANYLDEKTAKIDLLVELKKKQIELLKEQRTALINQASYQRFKSKRKNERFRH
;
A
#
# COMPACT_ATOMS: atom_id res chain seq x y z
N MET A 1 21.80 3.14 -9.34
CA MET A 1 20.98 2.09 -9.98
C MET A 1 20.03 2.78 -10.97
N SER A 2 19.93 2.33 -12.23
CA SER A 2 19.01 2.94 -13.21
C SER A 2 17.56 2.73 -12.77
N LYS A 3 16.76 3.80 -12.63
CA LYS A 3 15.33 3.72 -12.26
C LYS A 3 14.53 2.88 -13.26
N TYR A 4 14.92 2.95 -14.53
CA TYR A 4 14.34 2.12 -15.59
C TYR A 4 14.53 0.63 -15.29
N LEU A 5 15.74 0.22 -14.89
CA LEU A 5 16.02 -1.18 -14.53
C LEU A 5 15.22 -1.62 -13.30
N TYR A 6 15.02 -0.74 -12.32
CA TYR A 6 14.16 -1.01 -11.17
C TYR A 6 12.73 -1.34 -11.61
N TYR A 7 12.12 -0.48 -12.44
CA TYR A 7 10.78 -0.71 -12.96
C TYR A 7 10.69 -1.94 -13.87
N LEU A 8 11.71 -2.20 -14.66
CA LEU A 8 11.77 -3.38 -15.53
C LEU A 8 11.76 -4.67 -14.71
N ILE A 9 12.65 -4.79 -13.73
CA ILE A 9 12.72 -5.97 -12.84
C ILE A 9 11.41 -6.14 -12.08
N LEU A 10 10.85 -5.04 -11.56
CA LEU A 10 9.57 -5.07 -10.86
C LEU A 10 8.43 -5.56 -11.76
N SER A 11 8.40 -5.15 -13.03
CA SER A 11 7.39 -5.61 -14.00
C SER A 11 7.56 -7.08 -14.42
N SER A 12 8.79 -7.61 -14.33
CA SER A 12 9.13 -8.99 -14.65
C SER A 12 9.13 -9.91 -13.42
N GLU A 13 8.65 -9.43 -12.26
CA GLU A 13 8.69 -10.20 -11.01
C GLU A 13 8.00 -11.57 -11.14
N ASP A 14 6.83 -11.64 -11.78
CA ASP A 14 6.10 -12.90 -11.96
C ASP A 14 6.87 -13.89 -12.84
N GLU A 15 7.48 -13.40 -13.92
CA GLU A 15 8.32 -14.21 -14.81
C GLU A 15 9.57 -14.72 -14.07
N LEU A 16 10.26 -13.83 -13.35
CA LEU A 16 11.42 -14.15 -12.52
C LEU A 16 11.06 -15.17 -11.42
N ASN A 17 9.90 -15.04 -10.78
CA ASN A 17 9.39 -15.97 -9.79
C ASN A 17 8.99 -17.34 -10.38
N SER A 18 8.66 -17.40 -11.67
CA SER A 18 8.39 -18.65 -12.39
C SER A 18 9.68 -19.40 -12.75
N LEU A 19 10.76 -18.66 -12.98
CA LEU A 19 12.09 -19.20 -13.29
C LEU A 19 12.87 -19.62 -12.04
N GLY A 20 12.43 -19.16 -10.85
CA GLY A 20 13.04 -19.52 -9.58
C GLY A 20 12.97 -21.03 -9.30
N THR A 21 14.13 -21.65 -9.11
CA THR A 21 14.25 -23.08 -8.80
C THR A 21 14.34 -23.29 -7.29
N GLY A 22 13.55 -24.22 -6.74
CA GLY A 22 13.56 -24.61 -5.33
C GLY A 22 12.16 -24.76 -4.75
N SER A 23 11.91 -25.85 -4.01
CA SER A 23 10.60 -26.16 -3.42
C SER A 23 10.35 -25.44 -2.08
N THR A 24 11.41 -25.16 -1.31
CA THR A 24 11.34 -24.51 0.02
C THR A 24 11.73 -23.04 -0.04
N TYR A 25 12.67 -22.68 -0.91
CA TYR A 25 13.11 -21.31 -1.16
C TYR A 25 13.32 -21.15 -2.66
N LYS A 26 12.56 -20.26 -3.29
CA LYS A 26 12.74 -19.95 -4.71
C LYS A 26 13.98 -19.07 -4.85
N ALA A 27 15.02 -19.60 -5.48
CA ALA A 27 16.21 -18.86 -5.83
C ALA A 27 16.33 -18.74 -7.34
N ILE A 28 16.67 -17.55 -7.83
CA ILE A 28 17.00 -17.33 -9.24
C ILE A 28 18.52 -17.49 -9.36
N SER A 29 18.97 -18.41 -10.20
CA SER A 29 20.40 -18.58 -10.42
C SER A 29 20.97 -17.39 -11.18
N VAL A 30 22.23 -17.03 -10.89
CA VAL A 30 22.95 -15.95 -11.58
C VAL A 30 22.95 -16.19 -13.10
N SER A 31 23.06 -17.44 -13.53
CA SER A 31 22.99 -17.82 -14.94
C SER A 31 21.65 -17.48 -15.61
N ILE A 32 20.53 -17.56 -14.90
CA ILE A 32 19.22 -17.17 -15.46
C ILE A 32 19.19 -15.66 -15.68
N VAL A 33 19.67 -14.89 -14.69
CA VAL A 33 19.73 -13.42 -14.77
C VAL A 33 20.62 -12.98 -15.94
N GLU A 34 21.80 -13.58 -16.09
CA GLU A 34 22.74 -13.25 -17.17
C GLU A 34 22.21 -13.55 -18.57
N ASN A 35 21.37 -14.58 -18.71
CA ASN A 35 20.78 -14.98 -20.00
C ASN A 35 19.40 -14.37 -20.27
N THR A 36 18.89 -13.54 -19.35
CA THR A 36 17.61 -12.87 -19.53
C THR A 36 17.77 -11.70 -20.50
N SER A 37 17.10 -11.76 -21.64
CA SER A 37 17.07 -10.65 -22.59
C SER A 37 16.22 -9.52 -22.04
N ILE A 38 16.77 -8.31 -21.97
CA ILE A 38 16.06 -7.12 -21.52
C ILE A 38 15.93 -6.10 -22.65
N SER A 39 14.82 -5.36 -22.64
CA SER A 39 14.68 -4.21 -23.52
C SER A 39 15.62 -3.10 -23.04
N GLN A 40 16.42 -2.55 -23.96
CA GLN A 40 17.37 -1.47 -23.66
C GLN A 40 17.21 -0.36 -24.70
N PRO A 41 16.16 0.49 -24.58
CA PRO A 41 15.97 1.63 -25.46
C PRO A 41 17.03 2.72 -25.21
N PRO A 42 17.10 3.78 -26.04
CA PRO A 42 18.01 4.90 -25.81
C PRO A 42 17.85 5.53 -24.42
N LEU A 43 18.92 6.10 -23.87
CA LEU A 43 18.93 6.65 -22.50
C LEU A 43 17.82 7.67 -22.26
N SER A 44 17.54 8.55 -23.23
CA SER A 44 16.46 9.53 -23.14
C SER A 44 15.08 8.90 -22.97
N GLU A 45 14.85 7.76 -23.62
CA GLU A 45 13.59 7.02 -23.52
C GLU A 45 13.51 6.27 -22.18
N GLN A 46 14.61 5.68 -21.71
CA GLN A 46 14.67 5.09 -20.36
C GLN A 46 14.33 6.10 -19.27
N GLU A 47 14.89 7.31 -19.36
CA GLU A 47 14.60 8.41 -18.43
C GLU A 47 13.14 8.87 -18.51
N ALA A 48 12.60 9.03 -19.72
CA ALA A 48 11.20 9.42 -19.92
C ALA A 48 10.24 8.38 -19.32
N ILE A 49 10.47 7.10 -19.57
CA ILE A 49 9.68 6.00 -19.01
C ILE A 49 9.77 6.00 -17.47
N ALA A 50 10.98 6.07 -16.93
CA ALA A 50 11.18 6.05 -15.48
C ALA A 50 10.52 7.24 -14.78
N ASN A 51 10.65 8.44 -15.33
CA ASN A 51 10.02 9.65 -14.77
C ASN A 51 8.49 9.58 -14.85
N TYR A 52 7.95 9.06 -15.95
CA TYR A 52 6.52 8.83 -16.08
C TYR A 52 6.01 7.86 -15.01
N LEU A 53 6.71 6.73 -14.81
CA LEU A 53 6.34 5.75 -13.81
C LEU A 53 6.42 6.32 -12.38
N ASP A 54 7.49 7.04 -12.04
CA ASP A 54 7.62 7.74 -10.75
C ASP A 54 6.45 8.69 -10.48
N GLU A 55 6.05 9.48 -11.48
CA GLU A 55 4.93 10.41 -11.33
C GLU A 55 3.61 9.67 -11.06
N LYS A 56 3.37 8.56 -11.77
CA LYS A 56 2.14 7.78 -11.63
C LYS A 56 2.10 7.02 -10.31
N THR A 57 3.19 6.38 -9.91
CA THR A 57 3.28 5.64 -8.64
C THR A 57 3.15 6.58 -7.45
N ALA A 58 3.83 7.73 -7.46
CA ALA A 58 3.70 8.74 -6.40
C ALA A 58 2.26 9.25 -6.23
N LYS A 59 1.51 9.42 -7.33
CA LYS A 59 0.08 9.79 -7.28
C LYS A 59 -0.77 8.69 -6.64
N ILE A 60 -0.49 7.42 -6.95
CA ILE A 60 -1.19 6.28 -6.36
C ILE A 60 -0.88 6.21 -4.86
N ASP A 61 0.38 6.34 -4.47
CA ASP A 61 0.79 6.30 -3.06
C ASP A 61 0.11 7.40 -2.24
N LEU A 62 0.04 8.62 -2.78
CA LEU A 62 -0.69 9.72 -2.14
C LEU A 62 -2.17 9.39 -1.95
N LEU A 63 -2.82 8.82 -2.97
CA LEU A 63 -4.23 8.42 -2.88
C LEU A 63 -4.44 7.32 -1.84
N VAL A 64 -3.54 6.35 -1.76
CA VAL A 64 -3.57 5.29 -0.75
C VAL A 64 -3.47 5.89 0.65
N GLU A 65 -2.51 6.79 0.89
CA GLU A 65 -2.34 7.44 2.19
C GLU A 65 -3.54 8.30 2.59
N LEU A 66 -4.11 9.06 1.65
CA LEU A 66 -5.34 9.81 1.88
C LEU A 66 -6.51 8.90 2.26
N LYS A 67 -6.64 7.73 1.61
CA LYS A 67 -7.69 6.75 1.94
C LYS A 67 -7.49 6.12 3.31
N LYS A 68 -6.27 5.74 3.67
CA LYS A 68 -5.95 5.24 5.03
C LYS A 68 -6.32 6.28 6.09
N LYS A 69 -5.93 7.55 5.89
CA LYS A 69 -6.29 8.64 6.80
C LYS A 69 -7.80 8.84 6.90
N GLN A 70 -8.53 8.75 5.79
CA GLN A 70 -9.99 8.83 5.78
C GLN A 70 -10.63 7.70 6.60
N ILE A 71 -10.11 6.48 6.48
CA ILE A 71 -10.58 5.33 7.27
C ILE A 71 -10.35 5.56 8.77
N GLU A 72 -9.17 6.02 9.17
CA GLU A 72 -8.88 6.28 10.59
C GLU A 72 -9.78 7.38 11.17
N LEU A 73 -9.98 8.48 10.45
CA LEU A 73 -10.92 9.53 10.87
C LEU A 73 -12.34 9.02 11.06
N LEU A 74 -12.82 8.15 10.15
CA LEU A 74 -14.15 7.54 10.29
C LEU A 74 -14.25 6.61 11.51
N LYS A 75 -13.17 5.88 11.85
CA LYS A 75 -13.12 5.05 13.07
C LYS A 75 -13.15 5.90 14.33
N GLU A 76 -12.39 7.00 14.37
CA GLU A 76 -12.39 7.95 15.48
C GLU A 76 -13.78 8.57 15.69
N GLN A 77 -14.40 9.04 14.61
CA GLN A 77 -15.76 9.59 14.64
C GLN A 77 -16.79 8.58 15.16
N ARG A 78 -16.74 7.34 14.67
CA ARG A 78 -17.63 6.27 15.15
C ARG A 78 -17.46 6.05 16.66
N THR A 79 -16.23 6.02 17.14
CA THR A 79 -15.90 5.80 18.55
C THR A 79 -16.41 6.96 19.41
N ALA A 80 -16.19 8.21 18.97
CA ALA A 80 -16.67 9.39 19.66
C ALA A 80 -18.20 9.40 19.79
N LEU A 81 -18.93 9.05 18.73
CA LEU A 81 -20.40 8.95 18.74
C LEU A 81 -20.91 7.88 19.72
N ILE A 82 -20.28 6.70 19.73
CA ILE A 82 -20.63 5.62 20.68
C ILE A 82 -20.39 6.07 22.12
N ASN A 83 -19.25 6.71 22.39
CA ASN A 83 -18.91 7.21 23.72
C ASN A 83 -19.88 8.29 24.19
N GLN A 84 -20.24 9.22 23.30
CA GLN A 84 -21.23 10.26 23.59
C GLN A 84 -22.59 9.64 23.91
N ALA A 85 -23.08 8.70 23.09
CA ALA A 85 -24.34 8.01 23.32
C ALA A 85 -24.35 7.24 24.66
N SER A 86 -23.24 6.56 24.97
CA SER A 86 -23.06 5.80 26.21
C SER A 86 -23.07 6.71 27.44
N TYR A 87 -22.38 7.86 27.36
CA TYR A 87 -22.38 8.87 28.42
C TYR A 87 -23.77 9.46 28.67
N GLN A 88 -24.51 9.80 27.60
CA GLN A 88 -25.88 10.31 27.74
C GLN A 88 -26.82 9.26 28.37
N ARG A 89 -26.69 8.00 27.97
CA ARG A 89 -27.48 6.89 28.55
C ARG A 89 -27.19 6.71 30.04
N PHE A 90 -25.92 6.78 30.45
CA PHE A 90 -25.53 6.72 31.86
C PHE A 90 -26.12 7.89 32.67
N LYS A 91 -26.02 9.12 32.16
CA LYS A 91 -26.57 10.32 32.80
C LYS A 91 -28.10 10.22 32.98
N SER A 92 -28.81 9.70 31.98
CA SER A 92 -30.27 9.48 32.05
C SER A 92 -30.66 8.46 33.12
N LYS A 93 -29.96 7.32 33.22
CA LYS A 93 -30.19 6.32 34.27
C LYS A 93 -29.98 6.89 35.68
N ARG A 94 -28.87 7.60 35.88
CA ARG A 94 -28.53 8.20 37.19
C ARG A 94 -29.53 9.27 37.64
N LYS A 95 -30.13 9.99 36.69
CA LYS A 95 -31.21 10.94 36.99
C LYS A 95 -32.46 10.20 37.48
N ASN A 96 -32.91 9.15 36.79
CA ASN A 96 -34.09 8.37 37.18
C ASN A 96 -33.98 7.69 38.55
N GLU A 97 -32.79 7.23 38.94
CA GLU A 97 -32.58 6.61 40.26
C GLU A 97 -32.71 7.64 41.41
N ARG A 98 -32.35 8.90 41.18
CA ARG A 98 -32.48 9.98 42.19
C ARG A 98 -33.91 10.47 42.40
N PHE A 99 -34.82 10.23 41.46
CA PHE A 99 -36.25 10.60 41.58
C PHE A 99 -37.11 9.45 42.13
N ARG A 100 -36.51 8.28 42.41
CA ARG A 100 -37.20 7.11 42.97
C ARG A 100 -37.07 6.98 44.49
N HIS A 101 -36.37 7.91 45.13
CA HIS A 101 -36.30 8.10 46.57
C HIS A 101 -36.92 9.46 46.91
#